data_AF-A0A371D2V2-F1
#
_entry.id   AF-A0A371D2V2-F1
#
_cell.length_a   1.000
_cell.length_b   1.000
_cell.length_c   1.000
_cell.angle_alpha   90.00
_cell.angle_beta   90.00
_cell.angle_gamma   90.00
#
_symmetry.space_group_name_H-M   'P 1'
#
loop_
_entity.id
_entity.type
_entity.pdbx_description
1 polymer ?
#
loop_
_entity_poly.entity_id
_entity_poly.type
_entity_poly.pdbx_seq_one_letter_code
_entity_poly.pdbx_strand_id
1 'polypeptide(L)'
;MDPAEPTRRVRAMLLHLGLPAELVLDIMELADYYPTISAERGDNINIRADQRTRGDYCSALLYLVSPPLPDCREGESWRMKKVTWTIEGHDQGWGGDHPGTFHGAYSWYEACIFRPRPDGDGLADGAEDLEFLKTHNLYRTPDDVQGKTHWDLVPNGDSLVWRVQNNRVARRDFERHVVEWRAGEEIDAAEAEEHGHGTGAGFLDALKPGDRVGLWMRALYPGWGNTIRGARVELMYDVR
;
A
#
# COMPACT_ATOMS: atom_id res chain seq x y z
N MET A 1 -11.75 -7.93 16.95
CA MET A 1 -10.98 -9.14 17.30
C MET A 1 -9.51 -8.79 17.09
N ASP A 2 -8.66 -9.00 18.08
CA ASP A 2 -7.22 -8.70 18.00
C ASP A 2 -6.54 -9.65 16.99
N PRO A 3 -6.02 -9.16 15.84
CA PRO A 3 -5.45 -10.02 14.81
C PRO A 3 -4.21 -10.80 15.27
N ALA A 4 -3.58 -10.38 16.37
CA ALA A 4 -2.40 -11.04 16.93
C ALA A 4 -2.71 -12.09 18.01
N GLU A 5 -3.96 -12.23 18.44
CA GLU A 5 -4.33 -13.25 19.43
C GLU A 5 -3.99 -14.69 19.00
N PRO A 6 -4.23 -15.13 17.74
CA PRO A 6 -3.81 -16.46 17.29
C PRO A 6 -2.30 -16.69 17.37
N THR A 7 -1.51 -15.68 17.00
CA THR A 7 -0.04 -15.71 17.08
C THR A 7 0.44 -15.85 18.51
N ARG A 8 -0.13 -15.08 19.45
CA ARG A 8 0.18 -15.20 20.88
C ARG A 8 -0.16 -16.58 21.44
N ARG A 9 -1.32 -17.13 21.04
CA ARG A 9 -1.76 -18.48 21.46
C ARG A 9 -0.81 -19.56 20.97
N VAL A 10 -0.42 -19.54 19.70
CA VAL A 10 0.52 -20.52 19.15
C VAL A 10 1.88 -20.41 19.83
N ARG A 11 2.40 -19.20 20.06
CA ARG A 11 3.64 -18.98 20.83
C ARG A 11 3.54 -19.57 22.23
N ALA A 12 2.46 -19.30 22.96
CA ALA A 12 2.24 -19.83 24.30
C ALA A 12 2.14 -21.37 24.32
N MET A 13 1.48 -21.97 23.33
CA MET A 13 1.38 -23.42 23.19
C MET A 13 2.76 -24.06 22.96
N LEU A 14 3.56 -23.50 22.05
CA LEU A 14 4.90 -24.02 21.75
C LEU A 14 5.85 -23.91 22.97
N LEU A 15 5.77 -22.80 23.72
CA LEU A 15 6.49 -22.64 24.98
C LEU A 15 6.03 -23.66 26.04
N HIS A 16 4.72 -23.93 26.13
CA HIS A 16 4.18 -24.92 27.07
C HIS A 16 4.62 -26.36 26.75
N LEU A 17 4.97 -26.65 25.50
CA LEU A 17 5.58 -27.93 25.10
C LEU A 17 7.05 -28.06 25.54
N GLY A 18 7.61 -27.05 26.23
CA GLY A 18 8.98 -27.06 26.74
C GLY A 18 10.04 -26.64 25.72
N LEU A 19 9.62 -26.07 24.58
CA LEU A 19 10.57 -25.52 23.61
C LEU A 19 11.19 -24.22 24.16
N PRO A 20 12.53 -24.06 24.05
CA PRO A 20 13.19 -22.79 24.30
C PRO A 20 12.59 -21.67 23.45
N ALA A 21 12.52 -20.45 24.00
CA ALA A 21 11.91 -19.31 23.32
C ALA A 21 12.52 -19.02 21.94
N GLU A 22 13.83 -19.19 21.78
CA GLU A 22 14.55 -19.04 20.51
C GLU A 22 14.00 -19.98 19.43
N LEU A 23 13.85 -21.28 19.76
CA LEU A 23 13.30 -22.26 18.81
C LEU A 23 11.83 -21.99 18.49
N VAL A 24 11.05 -21.47 19.44
CA VAL A 24 9.68 -21.05 19.16
C VAL A 24 9.64 -19.92 18.14
N LEU A 25 10.51 -18.92 18.29
CA LEU A 25 10.61 -17.81 17.33
C LEU A 25 11.07 -18.29 15.95
N ASP A 26 12.04 -19.20 15.88
CA ASP A 26 12.50 -19.79 14.61
C ASP A 26 11.38 -20.58 13.92
N ILE A 27 10.61 -21.39 14.65
CA ILE A 27 9.46 -22.12 14.10
C ILE A 27 8.43 -21.15 13.52
N MET A 28 8.12 -20.07 14.25
CA MET A 28 7.13 -19.08 13.81
C MET A 28 7.61 -18.31 12.57
N GLU A 29 8.89 -17.94 12.53
CA GLU A 29 9.53 -17.28 11.38
C GLU A 29 9.52 -18.20 10.14
N LEU A 30 9.95 -19.46 10.28
CA LEU A 30 9.95 -20.43 9.18
C LEU A 30 8.54 -20.75 8.67
N ALA A 31 7.53 -20.66 9.54
CA ALA A 31 6.14 -20.88 9.17
C ALA A 31 5.45 -19.64 8.58
N ASP A 32 6.13 -18.48 8.50
CA ASP A 32 5.51 -17.18 8.17
C ASP A 32 4.26 -16.92 9.06
N TYR A 33 4.27 -17.40 10.32
CA TYR A 33 3.10 -17.40 11.21
C TYR A 33 2.99 -16.10 12.01
N TYR A 34 2.55 -15.05 11.32
CA TYR A 34 2.42 -13.70 11.85
C TYR A 34 1.01 -13.14 11.68
N PRO A 35 0.56 -12.24 12.58
CA PRO A 35 -0.69 -11.55 12.35
C PRO A 35 -0.63 -10.76 11.05
N THR A 36 -1.74 -10.80 10.33
CA THR A 36 -1.89 -10.12 9.06
C THR A 36 -3.20 -9.36 9.06
N ILE A 37 -3.16 -8.06 8.78
CA ILE A 37 -4.36 -7.32 8.39
C ILE A 37 -4.40 -7.19 6.87
N SER A 38 -5.59 -7.08 6.31
CA SER A 38 -5.75 -6.85 4.88
C SER A 38 -6.87 -5.88 4.59
N ALA A 39 -6.81 -5.30 3.40
CA ALA A 39 -7.90 -4.54 2.81
C ALA A 39 -7.98 -4.90 1.33
N GLU A 40 -9.19 -4.98 0.81
CA GLU A 40 -9.42 -5.28 -0.60
C GLU A 40 -10.57 -4.43 -1.14
N ARG A 41 -10.50 -4.14 -2.43
CA ARG A 41 -11.50 -3.37 -3.16
C ARG A 41 -11.56 -3.86 -4.60
N GLY A 42 -12.77 -4.08 -5.12
CA GLY A 42 -13.01 -4.76 -6.41
C GLY A 42 -13.94 -4.01 -7.39
N ASP A 43 -14.14 -2.70 -7.23
CA ASP A 43 -14.88 -1.89 -8.21
C ASP A 43 -13.99 -1.46 -9.38
N ASN A 44 -14.55 -1.54 -10.58
CA ASN A 44 -13.87 -1.13 -11.79
C ASN A 44 -13.86 0.39 -11.93
N ILE A 45 -12.67 0.99 -11.88
CA ILE A 45 -12.45 2.43 -11.97
C ILE A 45 -11.48 2.74 -13.10
N ASN A 46 -11.85 3.72 -13.92
CA ASN A 46 -10.99 4.31 -14.92
C ASN A 46 -10.79 5.80 -14.58
N ILE A 47 -9.53 6.23 -14.56
CA ILE A 47 -9.19 7.65 -14.53
C ILE A 47 -8.51 8.05 -15.84
N ARG A 48 -8.75 9.28 -16.29
CA ARG A 48 -8.00 9.91 -17.37
C ARG A 48 -7.13 11.02 -16.82
N ALA A 49 -5.94 11.23 -17.40
CA ALA A 49 -5.01 12.24 -16.93
C ALA A 49 -5.61 13.67 -16.98
N ASP A 50 -6.54 13.93 -17.89
CA ASP A 50 -7.23 15.22 -18.10
C ASP A 50 -8.54 15.37 -17.30
N GLN A 51 -8.88 14.40 -16.44
CA GLN A 51 -10.21 14.33 -15.83
C GLN A 51 -10.44 15.38 -14.74
N ARG A 52 -9.39 15.80 -14.03
CA ARG A 52 -9.48 16.84 -12.98
C ARG A 52 -9.62 18.24 -13.56
N THR A 53 -8.69 18.66 -14.42
CA THR A 53 -8.67 20.00 -15.01
C THR A 53 -8.15 19.93 -16.44
N ARG A 54 -8.89 20.50 -17.40
CA ARG A 54 -8.42 20.61 -18.79
C ARG A 54 -7.13 21.43 -18.86
N GLY A 55 -6.07 20.87 -19.43
CA GLY A 55 -4.75 21.50 -19.54
C GLY A 55 -3.76 21.14 -18.43
N ASP A 56 -4.19 20.43 -17.39
CA ASP A 56 -3.33 19.88 -16.34
C ASP A 56 -3.43 18.34 -16.35
N TYR A 57 -2.53 17.71 -17.08
CA TYR A 57 -2.59 16.28 -17.40
C TYR A 57 -1.91 15.42 -16.34
N CYS A 58 -2.43 15.49 -15.12
CA CYS A 58 -1.97 14.66 -14.01
C CYS A 58 -3.17 14.38 -13.11
N SER A 59 -3.56 13.11 -13.01
CA SER A 59 -4.67 12.70 -12.17
C SER A 59 -4.25 11.59 -11.21
N ALA A 60 -4.80 11.65 -10.02
CA ALA A 60 -4.60 10.71 -8.92
C ALA A 60 -5.95 10.39 -8.29
N LEU A 61 -6.18 9.11 -7.97
CA LEU A 61 -7.34 8.67 -7.21
C LEU A 61 -6.87 7.70 -6.13
N LEU A 62 -7.33 7.92 -4.90
CA LEU A 62 -7.07 7.00 -3.79
C LEU A 62 -8.04 5.82 -3.91
N TYR A 63 -7.51 4.69 -4.35
CA TYR A 63 -8.32 3.52 -4.65
C TYR A 63 -8.58 2.71 -3.38
N LEU A 64 -7.55 2.39 -2.60
CA LEU A 64 -7.68 1.53 -1.41
C LEU A 64 -7.09 2.22 -0.19
N VAL A 65 -7.71 2.05 0.98
CA VAL A 65 -7.16 2.45 2.28
C VAL A 65 -7.36 1.31 3.25
N SER A 66 -6.31 0.92 3.97
CA SER A 66 -6.39 -0.14 4.97
C SER A 66 -7.14 0.31 6.24
N PRO A 67 -7.61 -0.66 7.05
CA PRO A 67 -7.83 -0.42 8.47
C PRO A 67 -6.56 0.15 9.15
N PRO A 68 -6.69 0.82 10.30
CA PRO A 68 -5.53 1.27 11.06
C PRO A 68 -4.72 0.06 11.51
N LEU A 69 -3.40 0.20 11.50
CA LEU A 69 -2.47 -0.83 11.96
C LEU A 69 -2.71 -1.08 13.47
N PRO A 70 -2.90 -2.34 13.88
CA PRO A 70 -3.12 -2.66 15.29
C PRO A 70 -1.90 -2.30 16.12
N ASP A 71 -2.15 -1.83 17.34
CA ASP A 71 -1.12 -1.68 18.35
C ASP A 71 -0.79 -3.01 19.03
N CYS A 72 0.37 -3.06 19.69
CA CYS A 72 0.78 -4.16 20.54
C CYS A 72 0.34 -3.94 21.99
N ARG A 73 0.41 -4.98 22.84
CA ARG A 73 0.07 -4.84 24.26
C ARG A 73 1.20 -4.14 25.00
N GLU A 74 0.90 -3.58 26.18
CA GLU A 74 1.92 -3.01 27.05
C GLU A 74 3.01 -4.07 27.35
N GLY A 75 4.27 -3.70 27.10
CA GLY A 75 5.43 -4.58 27.23
C GLY A 75 5.77 -5.42 25.99
N GLU A 76 4.96 -5.38 24.93
CA GLU A 76 5.28 -5.98 23.65
C GLU A 76 5.98 -4.97 22.72
N SER A 77 6.71 -5.51 21.74
CA SER A 77 7.28 -4.79 20.62
C SER A 77 6.44 -5.02 19.36
N TRP A 78 6.42 -4.06 18.45
CA TRP A 78 5.72 -4.13 17.17
C TRP A 78 6.68 -3.84 16.02
N ARG A 79 6.63 -4.63 14.95
CA ARG A 79 7.41 -4.37 13.73
C ARG A 79 6.68 -4.86 12.49
N MET A 80 6.66 -4.07 11.42
CA MET A 80 6.20 -4.54 10.12
C MET A 80 7.18 -5.58 9.56
N LYS A 81 6.68 -6.73 9.10
CA LYS A 81 7.49 -7.82 8.54
C LYS A 81 7.40 -7.86 7.02
N LYS A 82 6.19 -7.67 6.48
CA LYS A 82 5.93 -7.82 5.06
C LYS A 82 4.70 -7.05 4.61
N VAL A 83 4.79 -6.47 3.42
CA VAL A 83 3.66 -5.85 2.72
C VAL A 83 3.52 -6.50 1.36
N THR A 84 2.34 -7.04 1.06
CA THR A 84 2.04 -7.65 -0.23
C THR A 84 0.91 -6.87 -0.90
N TRP A 85 1.19 -6.36 -2.10
CA TRP A 85 0.22 -5.71 -2.96
C TRP A 85 -0.22 -6.67 -4.05
N THR A 86 -1.53 -6.84 -4.23
CA THR A 86 -2.10 -7.47 -5.42
C THR A 86 -2.93 -6.42 -6.14
N ILE A 87 -2.59 -6.13 -7.39
CA ILE A 87 -3.26 -5.10 -8.20
C ILE A 87 -3.67 -5.71 -9.53
N GLU A 88 -4.88 -5.41 -9.98
CA GLU A 88 -5.38 -5.89 -11.25
C GLU A 88 -5.90 -4.71 -12.09
N GLY A 89 -5.14 -4.36 -13.12
CA GLY A 89 -5.39 -3.17 -13.91
C GLY A 89 -4.60 -3.15 -15.21
N HIS A 90 -4.71 -2.05 -15.94
CA HIS A 90 -4.06 -1.88 -17.25
C HIS A 90 -4.00 -0.41 -17.67
N ASP A 91 -3.19 -0.16 -18.70
CA ASP A 91 -3.02 1.14 -19.35
C ASP A 91 -4.18 1.43 -20.34
N GLN A 92 -4.24 2.61 -20.95
CA GLN A 92 -5.29 2.94 -21.94
C GLN A 92 -5.26 2.07 -23.22
N GLY A 93 -4.14 1.40 -23.50
CA GLY A 93 -4.03 0.44 -24.59
C GLY A 93 -3.41 0.94 -25.90
N TRP A 94 -2.84 2.15 -25.92
CA TRP A 94 -2.15 2.72 -27.08
C TRP A 94 -1.14 3.80 -26.66
N GLY A 95 -0.25 4.20 -27.57
CA GLY A 95 0.75 5.26 -27.31
C GLY A 95 2.01 4.75 -26.59
N GLY A 96 2.86 5.69 -26.17
CA GLY A 96 4.13 5.39 -25.48
C GLY A 96 5.25 4.90 -26.41
N ASP A 97 6.49 5.04 -25.94
CA ASP A 97 7.68 4.74 -26.74
C ASP A 97 8.13 3.27 -26.65
N HIS A 98 7.68 2.54 -25.62
CA HIS A 98 8.06 1.15 -25.38
C HIS A 98 6.84 0.20 -25.15
N PRO A 99 5.97 0.02 -26.15
CA PRO A 99 4.77 -0.83 -26.02
C PRO A 99 5.08 -2.24 -25.51
N GLY A 100 4.25 -2.74 -24.60
CA GLY A 100 4.39 -4.08 -24.03
C GLY A 100 5.43 -4.20 -22.91
N THR A 101 6.15 -3.13 -22.59
CA THR A 101 7.10 -3.08 -21.45
C THR A 101 6.55 -2.22 -20.32
N PHE A 102 7.33 -2.03 -19.26
CA PHE A 102 7.03 -1.09 -18.17
C PHE A 102 7.77 0.26 -18.29
N HIS A 103 8.71 0.37 -19.23
CA HIS A 103 9.51 1.58 -19.41
C HIS A 103 8.70 2.68 -20.08
N GLY A 104 8.83 3.91 -19.58
CA GLY A 104 8.06 5.05 -20.09
C GLY A 104 6.56 4.93 -19.81
N ALA A 105 6.17 4.18 -18.77
CA ALA A 105 4.78 4.10 -18.34
C ALA A 105 4.31 5.41 -17.72
N TYR A 106 3.16 5.89 -18.19
CA TYR A 106 2.48 7.07 -17.65
C TYR A 106 1.14 6.75 -17.00
N SER A 107 0.92 5.48 -16.68
CA SER A 107 -0.10 5.03 -15.74
C SER A 107 0.52 4.03 -14.75
N TRP A 108 0.26 4.23 -13.46
CA TRP A 108 0.94 3.48 -12.39
C TRP A 108 0.18 3.57 -11.05
N TYR A 109 0.70 2.88 -10.05
CA TYR A 109 0.18 2.83 -8.68
C TYR A 109 1.26 3.20 -7.65
N GLU A 110 0.83 3.86 -6.57
CA GLU A 110 1.72 4.32 -5.50
C GLU A 110 1.11 4.08 -4.12
N ALA A 111 1.94 3.73 -3.15
CA ALA A 111 1.57 3.57 -1.77
C ALA A 111 1.81 4.86 -1.00
N CYS A 112 0.98 5.12 0.00
CA CYS A 112 1.23 6.17 0.99
C CYS A 112 0.87 5.67 2.39
N ILE A 113 1.36 6.38 3.40
CA ILE A 113 1.05 6.10 4.81
C ILE A 113 0.31 7.32 5.37
N PHE A 114 -0.92 7.12 5.81
CA PHE A 114 -1.70 8.10 6.57
C PHE A 114 -1.47 7.89 8.06
N ARG A 115 -0.92 8.90 8.72
CA ARG A 115 -0.67 8.90 10.16
C ARG A 115 -1.70 9.79 10.88
N PRO A 116 -2.40 9.29 11.90
CA PRO A 116 -3.32 10.12 12.67
C PRO A 116 -2.59 11.24 13.40
N ARG A 117 -3.17 12.45 13.39
CA ARG A 117 -2.66 13.58 14.18
C ARG A 117 -2.97 13.37 15.66
N PRO A 118 -2.09 13.83 16.58
CA PRO A 118 -2.31 13.71 18.01
C PRO A 118 -3.55 14.47 18.53
N ASP A 119 -3.97 15.53 17.82
CA ASP A 119 -4.94 16.51 18.31
C ASP A 119 -6.40 16.23 17.88
N GLY A 120 -6.64 15.13 17.14
CA GLY A 120 -7.99 14.75 16.67
C GLY A 120 -8.73 13.86 17.68
N ASP A 121 -10.06 13.98 17.74
CA ASP A 121 -10.92 13.13 18.56
C ASP A 121 -11.04 11.76 17.83
N GLY A 122 -10.04 10.91 18.03
CA GLY A 122 -9.57 9.88 17.07
C GLY A 122 -10.53 8.77 16.61
N LEU A 123 -11.79 8.75 17.05
CA LEU A 123 -12.79 7.77 16.61
C LEU A 123 -13.91 8.37 15.76
N ALA A 124 -14.38 9.59 16.06
CA ALA A 124 -15.40 10.27 15.25
C ALA A 124 -14.80 10.80 13.94
N ASP A 125 -13.64 11.44 14.06
CA ASP A 125 -12.90 12.05 12.95
C ASP A 125 -12.47 11.00 11.90
N GLY A 126 -12.12 9.80 12.36
CA GLY A 126 -11.64 8.72 11.49
C GLY A 126 -12.73 8.12 10.58
N ALA A 127 -14.00 8.20 10.96
CA ALA A 127 -15.11 7.73 10.11
C ALA A 127 -15.42 8.72 8.99
N GLU A 128 -15.44 10.03 9.31
CA GLU A 128 -15.63 11.10 8.34
C GLU A 128 -14.47 11.16 7.33
N ASP A 129 -13.23 11.03 7.81
CA ASP A 129 -12.04 10.97 6.93
C ASP A 129 -12.12 9.78 5.96
N LEU A 130 -12.55 8.60 6.44
CA LEU A 130 -12.72 7.43 5.57
C LEU A 130 -13.81 7.65 4.52
N GLU A 131 -14.94 8.24 4.89
CA GLU A 131 -15.99 8.57 3.94
C GLU A 131 -15.48 9.59 2.92
N PHE A 132 -14.79 10.64 3.36
CA PHE A 132 -14.15 11.64 2.49
C PHE A 132 -13.15 11.01 1.50
N LEU A 133 -12.35 10.04 1.96
CA LEU A 133 -11.38 9.36 1.11
C LEU A 133 -12.02 8.32 0.17
N LYS A 134 -13.23 7.84 0.48
CA LYS A 134 -13.95 6.85 -0.34
C LYS A 134 -14.77 7.46 -1.47
N THR A 135 -15.01 8.77 -1.53
CA THR A 135 -15.89 9.42 -2.53
C THR A 135 -15.34 9.45 -3.97
N HIS A 136 -14.36 8.61 -4.31
CA HIS A 136 -13.67 8.63 -5.63
C HIS A 136 -13.17 10.03 -6.03
N ASN A 137 -12.79 10.85 -5.03
CA ASN A 137 -12.28 12.19 -5.29
C ASN A 137 -11.05 12.11 -6.21
N LEU A 138 -11.06 12.96 -7.24
CA LEU A 138 -9.92 13.13 -8.14
C LEU A 138 -9.00 14.22 -7.62
N TYR A 139 -7.74 13.86 -7.50
CA TYR A 139 -6.66 14.73 -7.08
C TYR A 139 -5.67 14.89 -8.23
N ARG A 140 -4.81 15.91 -8.17
CA ARG A 140 -3.72 16.05 -9.13
C ARG A 140 -2.58 15.10 -8.74
N THR A 141 -2.21 15.17 -7.47
CA THR A 141 -1.20 14.33 -6.82
C THR A 141 -1.70 13.91 -5.44
N PRO A 142 -1.14 12.85 -4.84
CA PRO A 142 -1.43 12.45 -3.47
C PRO A 142 -1.32 13.60 -2.44
N ASP A 143 -0.38 14.52 -2.65
CA ASP A 143 -0.14 15.71 -1.82
C ASP A 143 -1.39 16.59 -1.67
N ASP A 144 -2.30 16.61 -2.65
CA ASP A 144 -3.53 17.40 -2.60
C ASP A 144 -4.47 16.96 -1.45
N VAL A 145 -4.23 15.81 -0.80
CA VAL A 145 -5.01 15.37 0.38
C VAL A 145 -4.53 16.00 1.68
N GLN A 146 -3.31 16.54 1.73
CA GLN A 146 -2.77 17.18 2.92
C GLN A 146 -3.71 18.27 3.46
N GLY A 147 -4.00 18.23 4.76
CA GLY A 147 -4.88 19.19 5.42
C GLY A 147 -6.39 19.02 5.14
N LYS A 148 -6.80 18.06 4.31
CA LYS A 148 -8.23 17.74 4.07
C LYS A 148 -8.78 16.64 4.98
N THR A 149 -7.90 15.97 5.69
CA THR A 149 -8.21 14.92 6.66
C THR A 149 -7.52 15.21 7.97
N HIS A 150 -7.88 14.51 9.03
CA HIS A 150 -7.19 14.55 10.32
C HIS A 150 -5.91 13.70 10.33
N TRP A 151 -5.50 13.19 9.16
CA TRP A 151 -4.27 12.44 8.96
C TRP A 151 -3.26 13.22 8.12
N ASP A 152 -1.99 13.00 8.42
CA ASP A 152 -0.85 13.48 7.63
C ASP A 152 -0.27 12.34 6.79
N LEU A 153 0.23 12.68 5.60
CA LEU A 153 1.03 11.74 4.83
C LEU A 153 2.44 11.68 5.40
N VAL A 154 2.95 10.46 5.62
CA VAL A 154 4.33 10.24 6.09
C VAL A 154 5.31 10.52 4.93
N PRO A 155 6.35 11.35 5.16
CA PRO A 155 7.35 11.64 4.14
C PRO A 155 8.20 10.42 3.74
N ASN A 156 8.60 10.42 2.46
CA ASN A 156 9.56 9.53 1.83
C ASN A 156 10.63 10.36 1.09
N GLY A 157 11.61 10.86 1.84
CA GLY A 157 12.54 11.87 1.29
C GLY A 157 11.79 13.13 0.88
N ASP A 158 11.94 13.52 -0.40
CA ASP A 158 11.24 14.67 -0.99
C ASP A 158 9.83 14.32 -1.54
N SER A 159 9.38 13.08 -1.36
CA SER A 159 8.06 12.57 -1.78
C SER A 159 7.17 12.27 -0.57
N LEU A 160 5.88 12.04 -0.80
CA LEU A 160 4.91 11.54 0.19
C LEU A 160 4.42 10.12 -0.14
N VAL A 161 5.01 9.50 -1.17
CA VAL A 161 4.58 8.21 -1.70
C VAL A 161 5.75 7.31 -2.08
N TRP A 162 5.45 6.02 -2.17
CA TRP A 162 6.33 4.97 -2.67
C TRP A 162 5.73 4.41 -3.96
N ARG A 163 6.54 4.28 -5.01
CA ARG A 163 6.10 3.60 -6.24
C ARG A 163 5.76 2.15 -5.90
N VAL A 164 4.63 1.63 -6.40
CA VAL A 164 4.26 0.21 -6.24
C VAL A 164 4.45 -0.53 -7.54
N GLN A 165 3.74 -0.11 -8.60
CA GLN A 165 3.74 -0.82 -9.88
C GLN A 165 3.35 0.10 -11.04
N ASN A 166 4.02 -0.01 -12.17
CA ASN A 166 3.65 0.59 -13.45
C ASN A 166 2.73 -0.36 -14.22
N ASN A 167 1.76 0.19 -14.94
CA ASN A 167 1.06 -0.61 -15.94
C ASN A 167 1.97 -0.90 -17.13
N ARG A 168 1.70 -2.00 -17.83
CA ARG A 168 2.36 -2.31 -19.09
C ARG A 168 1.89 -1.35 -20.19
N VAL A 169 2.83 -0.67 -20.83
CA VAL A 169 2.58 0.39 -21.81
C VAL A 169 1.75 -0.11 -22.98
N ALA A 170 0.73 0.66 -23.36
CA ALA A 170 -0.13 0.38 -24.51
C ALA A 170 -0.85 -0.99 -24.47
N ARG A 171 -1.14 -1.50 -23.27
CA ARG A 171 -1.92 -2.72 -23.09
C ARG A 171 -3.26 -2.43 -22.43
N ARG A 172 -4.32 -3.05 -22.97
CA ARG A 172 -5.71 -2.93 -22.50
C ARG A 172 -6.23 -4.19 -21.81
N ASP A 173 -5.41 -5.23 -21.78
CA ASP A 173 -5.77 -6.49 -21.12
C ASP A 173 -5.49 -6.32 -19.63
N PHE A 174 -6.43 -6.71 -18.77
CA PHE A 174 -6.19 -6.72 -17.33
C PHE A 174 -5.02 -7.64 -17.00
N GLU A 175 -4.00 -7.08 -16.37
CA GLU A 175 -2.85 -7.80 -15.87
C GLU A 175 -2.89 -7.78 -14.33
N ARG A 176 -2.55 -8.92 -13.72
CA ARG A 176 -2.45 -9.04 -12.27
C ARG A 176 -0.99 -8.89 -11.87
N HIS A 177 -0.71 -7.85 -11.08
CA HIS A 177 0.59 -7.58 -10.50
C HIS A 177 0.59 -7.99 -9.03
N VAL A 178 1.67 -8.64 -8.60
CA VAL A 178 1.92 -8.96 -7.18
C VAL A 178 3.29 -8.40 -6.82
N VAL A 179 3.31 -7.47 -5.87
CA VAL A 179 4.54 -6.80 -5.40
C VAL A 179 4.67 -7.06 -3.91
N GLU A 180 5.83 -7.59 -3.50
CA GLU A 180 6.11 -7.93 -2.11
C GLU A 180 7.32 -7.14 -1.60
N TRP A 181 7.16 -6.53 -0.43
CA TRP A 181 8.23 -5.84 0.28
C TRP A 181 8.42 -6.51 1.64
N ARG A 182 9.64 -7.00 1.93
CA ARG A 182 9.98 -7.71 3.17
C ARG A 182 11.03 -6.97 3.98
N ALA A 183 10.89 -7.03 5.31
CA ALA A 183 11.84 -6.40 6.21
C ALA A 183 13.20 -7.10 6.12
N GLY A 184 14.26 -6.34 5.84
CA GLY A 184 15.62 -6.86 5.69
C GLY A 184 15.94 -7.42 4.31
N GLU A 185 15.00 -7.35 3.36
CA GLU A 185 15.24 -7.65 1.95
C GLU A 185 15.23 -6.34 1.17
N GLU A 186 16.27 -6.13 0.37
CA GLU A 186 16.36 -5.00 -0.54
C GLU A 186 16.16 -5.50 -1.96
N ILE A 187 15.25 -4.84 -2.69
CA ILE A 187 15.03 -5.09 -4.11
C ILE A 187 16.02 -4.23 -4.90
N ASP A 188 16.75 -4.85 -5.82
CA ASP A 188 17.66 -4.14 -6.72
C ASP A 188 16.88 -3.15 -7.61
N ALA A 189 17.43 -1.95 -7.77
CA ALA A 189 16.74 -0.89 -8.51
C ALA A 189 16.61 -1.20 -10.01
N ALA A 190 17.56 -1.92 -10.60
CA ALA A 190 17.48 -2.31 -12.02
C ALA A 190 16.45 -3.43 -12.22
N GLU A 191 16.40 -4.40 -11.31
CA GLU A 191 15.34 -5.43 -11.30
C GLU A 191 13.95 -4.80 -11.19
N ALA A 192 13.78 -3.86 -10.25
CA ALA A 192 12.53 -3.16 -10.02
C ALA A 192 12.06 -2.38 -11.26
N GLU A 193 12.98 -1.67 -11.92
CA GLU A 193 12.71 -0.93 -13.16
C GLU A 193 12.34 -1.87 -14.32
N GLU A 194 13.04 -2.99 -14.49
CA GLU A 194 12.74 -4.00 -15.53
C GLU A 194 11.32 -4.56 -15.40
N HIS A 195 10.87 -4.79 -14.17
CA HIS A 195 9.55 -5.35 -13.87
C HIS A 195 8.50 -4.27 -13.55
N GLY A 196 8.89 -3.00 -13.60
CA GLY A 196 8.02 -1.84 -13.37
C GLY A 196 7.50 -1.69 -11.94
N HIS A 197 8.06 -2.37 -10.94
CA HIS A 197 7.65 -2.19 -9.55
C HIS A 197 8.58 -1.23 -8.79
N GLY A 198 8.14 -0.76 -7.64
CA GLY A 198 9.02 -0.03 -6.72
C GLY A 198 9.79 -0.96 -5.80
N THR A 199 10.91 -0.46 -5.28
CA THR A 199 11.78 -1.19 -4.33
C THR A 199 11.18 -1.28 -2.92
N GLY A 200 10.22 -0.40 -2.58
CA GLY A 200 9.65 -0.33 -1.23
C GLY A 200 10.62 0.19 -0.16
N ALA A 201 11.79 0.72 -0.56
CA ALA A 201 12.83 1.17 0.36
C ALA A 201 12.28 2.15 1.42
N GLY A 202 12.54 1.83 2.70
CA GLY A 202 12.08 2.62 3.85
C GLY A 202 10.58 2.56 4.16
N PHE A 203 9.76 1.87 3.34
CA PHE A 203 8.30 1.82 3.57
C PHE A 203 7.96 1.09 4.87
N LEU A 204 8.54 -0.10 5.10
CA LEU A 204 8.24 -0.92 6.27
C LEU A 204 8.72 -0.26 7.57
N ASP A 205 9.87 0.41 7.54
CA ASP A 205 10.45 1.09 8.70
C ASP A 205 9.69 2.38 9.06
N ALA A 206 9.02 2.99 8.08
CA ALA A 206 8.22 4.21 8.29
C ALA A 206 6.88 3.93 8.99
N LEU A 207 6.36 2.69 8.92
CA LEU A 207 5.06 2.30 9.47
C LEU A 207 5.07 2.22 11.00
N LYS A 208 3.94 2.61 11.61
CA LYS A 208 3.70 2.57 13.05
C LYS A 208 2.27 2.09 13.35
N PRO A 209 2.02 1.62 14.59
CA PRO A 209 0.65 1.45 15.07
C PRO A 209 -0.22 2.69 14.84
N GLY A 210 -1.48 2.47 14.49
CA GLY A 210 -2.45 3.51 14.17
C GLY A 210 -2.39 4.04 12.74
N ASP A 211 -1.28 3.86 12.02
CA ASP A 211 -1.17 4.28 10.62
C ASP A 211 -2.13 3.48 9.71
N ARG A 212 -2.52 4.08 8.60
CA ARG A 212 -3.25 3.41 7.52
C ARG A 212 -2.41 3.45 6.25
N VAL A 213 -2.55 2.41 5.44
CA VAL A 213 -1.84 2.29 4.17
C VAL A 213 -2.82 2.56 3.03
N GLY A 214 -2.47 3.52 2.17
CA GLY A 214 -3.25 3.92 1.00
C GLY A 214 -2.62 3.42 -0.31
N LEU A 215 -3.46 3.11 -1.31
CA LEU A 215 -3.04 2.84 -2.68
C LEU A 215 -3.66 3.86 -3.63
N TRP A 216 -2.80 4.60 -4.32
CA TRP A 216 -3.14 5.55 -5.37
C TRP A 216 -3.06 4.90 -6.74
N MET A 217 -3.99 5.23 -7.62
CA MET A 217 -3.84 5.03 -9.06
C MET A 217 -3.56 6.37 -9.73
N ARG A 218 -2.65 6.38 -10.71
CA ARG A 218 -2.13 7.59 -11.36
C ARG A 218 -2.23 7.47 -12.88
N ALA A 219 -2.46 8.60 -13.54
CA ALA A 219 -2.34 8.77 -14.99
C ALA A 219 -1.75 10.15 -15.31
N LEU A 220 -0.79 10.20 -16.24
CA LEU A 220 -0.06 11.41 -16.64
C LEU A 220 -0.06 11.55 -18.17
N TYR A 221 -0.12 12.80 -18.65
CA TYR A 221 -0.12 13.22 -20.06
C TYR A 221 -1.45 13.09 -20.84
N PRO A 222 -1.67 13.94 -21.87
CA PRO A 222 -2.92 13.95 -22.63
C PRO A 222 -3.21 12.59 -23.27
N GLY A 223 -4.43 12.09 -23.07
CA GLY A 223 -4.89 10.83 -23.66
C GLY A 223 -4.51 9.58 -22.86
N TRP A 224 -3.67 9.69 -21.83
CA TRP A 224 -3.40 8.57 -20.91
C TRP A 224 -4.54 8.37 -19.92
N GLY A 225 -4.72 7.11 -19.56
CA GLY A 225 -5.65 6.69 -18.54
C GLY A 225 -5.16 5.43 -17.84
N ASN A 226 -5.70 5.21 -16.65
CA ASN A 226 -5.38 4.05 -15.84
C ASN A 226 -6.69 3.37 -15.46
N THR A 227 -6.81 2.07 -15.71
CA THR A 227 -7.98 1.28 -15.36
C THR A 227 -7.58 0.23 -14.33
N ILE A 228 -8.32 0.17 -13.23
CA ILE A 228 -8.15 -0.82 -12.18
C ILE A 228 -9.49 -1.50 -11.93
N ARG A 229 -9.50 -2.82 -11.75
CA ARG A 229 -10.70 -3.57 -11.36
C ARG A 229 -10.62 -4.22 -9.99
N GLY A 230 -9.41 -4.26 -9.41
CA GLY A 230 -9.20 -4.85 -8.11
C GLY A 230 -7.85 -4.47 -7.50
N ALA A 231 -7.83 -4.26 -6.20
CA ALA A 231 -6.61 -4.20 -5.42
C ALA A 231 -6.79 -4.83 -4.05
N ARG A 232 -5.72 -5.39 -3.53
CA ARG A 232 -5.61 -5.90 -2.16
C ARG A 232 -4.24 -5.53 -1.61
N VAL A 233 -4.22 -5.15 -0.33
CA VAL A 233 -2.99 -5.00 0.45
C VAL A 233 -3.06 -5.94 1.65
N GLU A 234 -1.97 -6.63 1.92
CA GLU A 234 -1.77 -7.49 3.08
C GLU A 234 -0.57 -6.97 3.87
N LEU A 235 -0.78 -6.69 5.14
CA LEU A 235 0.18 -6.06 6.05
C LEU A 235 0.43 -7.07 7.17
N MET A 236 1.55 -7.77 7.07
CA MET A 236 1.99 -8.78 8.01
C MET A 236 3.02 -8.18 8.96
N TYR A 237 2.76 -8.27 10.25
CA TYR A 237 3.56 -7.63 11.29
C TYR A 237 3.89 -8.62 12.39
N ASP A 238 4.89 -8.29 13.20
CA ASP A 238 5.31 -9.09 14.34
C ASP A 238 4.92 -8.37 15.63
N VAL A 239 4.48 -9.15 16.61
CA VAL A 239 4.32 -8.68 18.00
C VAL A 239 5.01 -9.64 18.94
N ARG A 240 5.97 -9.15 19.72
CA ARG A 240 6.77 -9.96 20.64
C ARG A 240 6.76 -9.40 22.03
#